data_AF-A0A7X9BRG6-F1
#
_entry.id   AF-A0A7X9BRG6-F1
#
_cell.length_a   1.000
_cell.length_b   1.000
_cell.length_c   1.000
_cell.angle_alpha   90.00
_cell.angle_beta   90.00
_cell.angle_gamma   90.00
#
_symmetry.space_group_name_H-M   'P 1'
#
loop_
_entity.id
_entity.type
_entity.pdbx_description
1 polymer ?
#
loop_
_entity_poly.entity_id
_entity_poly.type
_entity_poly.pdbx_seq_one_letter_code
_entity_poly.pdbx_strand_id
1 'polypeptide(L)'
;PFIDVTDVTTVEGLELYFSRWSNNFYVNSSTLKTLNIPDSADYNGQIVRIHNVGSSLIQLTADAGASEDSIFWLPAGASANIIELSSGEAIEMICVAIGGAFHSWDVLRIYKCRSL
;
A
#
# COMPACT_ATOMS: atom_id res chain seq x y z
N PRO A 1 2.09 -2.86 -16.83
CA PRO A 1 1.11 -1.95 -16.18
C PRO A 1 0.49 -2.71 -15.00
N PHE A 2 0.09 -2.04 -13.93
CA PHE A 2 -0.60 -2.59 -12.73
C PHE A 2 -1.97 -3.26 -13.04
N ILE A 3 -2.14 -3.84 -14.24
CA ILE A 3 -3.37 -4.46 -14.74
C ILE A 3 -3.74 -5.72 -13.95
N ASP A 4 -2.81 -6.32 -13.20
CA ASP A 4 -3.04 -7.57 -12.47
C ASP A 4 -2.99 -7.43 -10.93
N VAL A 5 -3.04 -6.20 -10.39
CA VAL A 5 -3.34 -6.01 -8.94
C VAL A 5 -4.85 -6.11 -8.72
N THR A 6 -5.38 -7.24 -9.14
CA THR A 6 -6.71 -7.76 -8.81
C THR A 6 -6.67 -8.69 -7.60
N ASP A 7 -5.47 -9.03 -7.09
CA ASP A 7 -5.32 -9.81 -5.85
C ASP A 7 -5.25 -8.92 -4.59
N VAL A 8 -5.94 -7.78 -4.62
CA VAL A 8 -6.43 -7.26 -3.35
C VAL A 8 -7.61 -8.14 -3.00
N THR A 9 -7.42 -9.08 -2.08
CA THR A 9 -8.49 -9.92 -1.55
C THR A 9 -9.70 -9.02 -1.30
N THR A 10 -10.78 -9.18 -2.07
CA THR A 10 -11.99 -8.38 -1.88
C THR A 10 -12.61 -8.81 -0.56
N VAL A 11 -12.16 -8.18 0.53
CA VAL A 11 -12.71 -8.38 1.85
C VAL A 11 -14.10 -7.74 1.85
N GLU A 12 -15.11 -8.48 2.31
CA GLU A 12 -16.47 -7.97 2.45
C GLU A 12 -16.50 -6.56 3.08
N GLY A 13 -17.08 -5.57 2.40
CA GLY A 13 -17.14 -4.18 2.86
C GLY A 13 -15.91 -3.30 2.56
N LEU A 14 -15.03 -3.72 1.64
CA LEU A 14 -13.93 -2.91 1.09
C LEU A 14 -14.24 -2.54 -0.36
N GLU A 15 -14.47 -1.25 -0.62
CA GLU A 15 -14.59 -0.71 -1.98
C GLU A 15 -13.23 -0.17 -2.44
N LEU A 16 -12.76 -0.64 -3.59
CA LEU A 16 -11.47 -0.27 -4.16
C LEU A 16 -11.65 0.33 -5.54
N TYR A 17 -11.02 1.46 -5.78
CA TYR A 17 -10.96 2.09 -7.09
C TYR A 17 -9.50 2.30 -7.50
N PHE A 18 -9.13 1.77 -8.68
CA PHE A 18 -7.80 1.94 -9.26
C PHE A 18 -7.84 2.86 -10.48
N SER A 19 -6.96 3.86 -10.49
CA SER A 19 -6.74 4.74 -11.64
C SER A 19 -5.43 4.37 -12.35
N ARG A 20 -5.54 3.68 -13.48
CA ARG A 20 -4.42 3.33 -14.36
C ARG A 20 -3.62 4.52 -14.91
N TRP A 21 -4.22 5.71 -14.90
CA TRP A 21 -3.59 6.92 -15.42
C TRP A 21 -2.72 7.62 -14.38
N SER A 22 -3.03 7.43 -13.10
CA SER A 22 -2.33 8.09 -11.99
C SER A 22 -1.61 7.13 -11.04
N ASN A 23 -1.79 5.81 -11.21
CA ASN A 23 -1.34 4.76 -10.29
C ASN A 23 -1.82 5.01 -8.85
N ASN A 24 -3.07 5.44 -8.73
CA ASN A 24 -3.72 5.68 -7.43
C ASN A 24 -4.71 4.55 -7.13
N PHE A 25 -4.68 4.08 -5.89
CA PHE A 25 -5.70 3.26 -5.27
C PHE A 25 -6.49 4.12 -4.29
N TYR A 26 -7.80 4.03 -4.35
CA TYR A 26 -8.71 4.66 -3.41
C TYR A 26 -9.43 3.55 -2.66
N VAL A 27 -9.29 3.58 -1.35
CA VAL A 27 -9.79 2.58 -0.44
C VAL A 27 -10.90 3.21 0.37
N ASN A 28 -12.12 2.71 0.20
CA ASN A 28 -13.28 3.12 0.96
C ASN A 28 -13.74 1.94 1.83
N SER A 29 -13.59 2.08 3.14
CA SER A 29 -14.19 1.16 4.10
C SER A 29 -14.79 1.90 5.29
N SER A 30 -15.91 1.38 5.77
CA SER A 30 -16.59 1.80 6.99
C SER A 30 -16.09 1.05 8.23
N THR A 31 -15.23 0.04 8.06
CA THR A 31 -14.66 -0.77 9.14
C THR A 31 -13.15 -0.89 8.98
N LEU A 32 -12.45 -1.28 10.04
CA LEU A 32 -11.01 -1.52 9.97
C LEU A 32 -10.74 -2.66 8.97
N LYS A 33 -9.83 -2.40 8.02
CA LYS A 33 -9.40 -3.38 7.02
C LYS A 33 -7.90 -3.41 6.90
N THR A 34 -7.38 -4.61 6.65
CA THR A 34 -5.97 -4.82 6.29
C THR A 34 -5.90 -5.04 4.78
N LEU A 35 -5.10 -4.23 4.10
CA LEU A 35 -4.79 -4.31 2.68
C LEU A 35 -3.42 -4.96 2.53
N ASN A 36 -3.37 -6.08 1.82
CA ASN A 36 -2.12 -6.73 1.47
C ASN A 36 -1.59 -6.19 0.14
N ILE A 37 -0.34 -5.76 0.11
CA ILE A 37 0.31 -5.19 -1.08
C ILE A 37 1.33 -6.21 -1.62
N PRO A 38 1.18 -6.67 -2.87
CA PRO A 38 2.11 -7.65 -3.42
C PRO A 38 3.49 -7.04 -3.65
N ASP A 39 4.54 -7.81 -3.40
CA ASP A 39 5.93 -7.46 -3.64
C ASP A 39 6.55 -8.41 -4.70
N SER A 40 6.52 -7.99 -5.96
CA SER A 40 7.07 -8.77 -7.08
C SER A 40 8.13 -7.98 -7.83
N ALA A 41 9.11 -8.70 -8.41
CA ALA A 41 10.06 -8.11 -9.36
C ALA A 41 9.35 -7.42 -10.54
N ASP A 42 8.13 -7.83 -10.89
CA ASP A 42 7.32 -7.21 -11.93
C ASP A 42 6.87 -5.79 -11.59
N TYR A 43 6.85 -5.45 -10.29
CA TYR A 43 6.49 -4.12 -9.79
C TYR A 43 7.71 -3.24 -9.51
N ASN A 44 8.95 -3.73 -9.70
CA ASN A 44 10.17 -2.98 -9.40
C ASN A 44 10.18 -1.59 -10.08
N GLY A 45 10.52 -0.56 -9.30
CA GLY A 45 10.59 0.84 -9.73
C GLY A 45 9.22 1.53 -9.88
N GLN A 46 8.12 0.83 -9.63
CA GLN A 46 6.78 1.41 -9.78
C GLN A 46 6.36 2.16 -8.52
N ILE A 47 5.84 3.38 -8.72
CA ILE A 47 5.29 4.22 -7.65
C ILE A 47 3.79 4.01 -7.58
N VAL A 48 3.31 3.76 -6.35
CA VAL A 48 1.90 3.59 -6.02
C VAL A 48 1.48 4.63 -5.00
N ARG A 49 0.25 5.13 -5.14
CA ARG A 49 -0.40 5.95 -4.12
C ARG A 49 -1.65 5.26 -3.62
N ILE A 50 -1.79 5.14 -2.30
CA ILE A 50 -2.99 4.57 -1.69
C ILE A 50 -3.65 5.66 -0.85
N HIS A 51 -4.92 5.93 -1.13
CA HIS A 51 -5.73 6.95 -0.48
C HIS A 51 -6.81 6.27 0.36
N ASN A 52 -6.85 6.55 1.66
CA ASN A 52 -7.98 6.18 2.50
C ASN A 52 -9.07 7.26 2.39
N VAL A 53 -10.09 6.96 1.58
CA VAL A 53 -11.27 7.81 1.41
C VAL A 53 -12.47 7.33 2.22
N GLY A 54 -12.32 6.21 2.95
CA GLY A 54 -13.32 5.69 3.86
C GLY A 54 -13.34 6.43 5.20
N SER A 55 -14.31 6.07 6.04
CA SER A 55 -14.46 6.64 7.38
C SER A 55 -13.65 5.90 8.44
N SER A 56 -13.10 4.72 8.12
CA SER A 56 -12.34 3.89 9.06
C SER A 56 -10.83 3.95 8.80
N LEU A 57 -10.05 3.41 9.72
CA LEU A 57 -8.62 3.17 9.58
C LEU A 57 -8.37 2.04 8.57
N ILE A 58 -7.35 2.16 7.75
CA ILE A 58 -6.83 1.02 6.96
C ILE A 58 -5.41 0.69 7.41
N GLN A 59 -5.12 -0.60 7.49
CA GLN A 59 -3.80 -1.14 7.78
C GLN A 59 -3.22 -1.68 6.47
N LEU A 60 -1.98 -1.33 6.16
CA LEU A 60 -1.24 -1.88 5.03
C LEU A 60 -0.23 -2.89 5.56
N THR A 61 -0.29 -4.08 4.98
CA THR A 61 0.73 -5.12 5.09
C THR A 61 1.25 -5.40 3.67
N ALA A 62 2.43 -5.97 3.55
CA ALA A 62 2.90 -6.49 2.28
C ALA A 62 2.99 -8.02 2.36
N ASP A 63 2.79 -8.68 1.22
CA ASP A 63 2.77 -10.15 1.13
C ASP A 63 4.17 -10.68 0.88
N ALA A 64 5.12 -10.38 1.77
CA ALA A 64 6.38 -11.07 1.66
C ALA A 64 6.09 -12.55 1.85
N GLY A 65 6.55 -13.39 0.92
CA GLY A 65 6.52 -14.82 1.10
C GLY A 65 7.28 -15.28 2.35
N ALA A 66 8.01 -16.39 2.28
CA ALA A 66 8.61 -17.00 3.49
C ALA A 66 9.75 -16.22 4.19
N SER A 67 9.96 -14.92 3.93
CA SER A 67 11.02 -14.11 4.57
C SER A 67 10.43 -13.00 5.47
N GLU A 68 10.70 -13.08 6.77
CA GLU A 68 10.14 -12.22 7.83
C GLU A 68 10.86 -10.86 8.03
N ASP A 69 11.68 -10.41 7.09
CA ASP A 69 12.32 -9.09 7.21
C ASP A 69 11.37 -7.96 6.82
N SER A 70 11.50 -6.81 7.48
CA SER A 70 10.63 -5.64 7.32
C SER A 70 10.44 -5.26 5.86
N ILE A 71 9.21 -5.46 5.37
CA ILE A 71 8.85 -5.32 3.96
C ILE A 71 8.67 -3.85 3.58
N PHE A 72 8.31 -3.01 4.56
CA PHE A 72 8.27 -1.57 4.40
C PHE A 72 9.55 -0.96 4.93
N TRP A 73 10.34 -0.35 4.04
CA TRP A 73 11.41 0.52 4.51
C TRP A 73 10.81 1.85 4.95
N LEU A 74 10.95 2.14 6.24
CA LEU A 74 10.54 3.40 6.85
C LEU A 74 11.78 4.23 7.23
N PRO A 75 11.69 5.58 7.17
CA PRO A 75 12.77 6.44 7.60
C PRO A 75 13.10 6.24 9.09
N ALA A 76 14.35 6.49 9.46
CA ALA A 76 14.84 6.31 10.82
C ALA A 76 13.96 7.06 11.85
N GLY A 77 13.57 6.37 12.93
CA GLY A 77 12.70 6.89 13.98
C GLY A 77 11.20 6.61 13.78
N ALA A 78 10.81 6.08 12.62
CA ALA A 78 9.48 5.48 12.43
C ALA A 78 9.50 4.01 12.86
N SER A 79 8.46 3.58 13.56
CA SER A 79 8.33 2.21 14.05
C SER A 79 6.98 1.65 13.61
N ALA A 80 6.97 0.73 12.64
CA ALA A 80 5.90 -0.25 12.49
C ALA A 80 6.24 -1.35 11.46
N ASN A 81 5.73 -2.56 11.72
CA ASN A 81 5.64 -3.65 10.74
C ASN A 81 4.34 -3.59 9.90
N ILE A 82 3.44 -2.64 10.23
CA ILE A 82 2.14 -2.42 9.59
C ILE A 82 1.95 -0.90 9.47
N ILE A 83 1.60 -0.40 8.28
CA ILE A 83 1.34 1.04 8.11
C ILE A 83 -0.14 1.31 8.30
N GLU A 84 -0.47 2.24 9.18
CA GLU A 84 -1.85 2.68 9.39
C GLU A 84 -2.13 3.98 8.64
N LEU A 85 -3.23 4.03 7.89
CA LEU A 85 -3.74 5.25 7.24
C LEU A 85 -5.13 5.56 7.78
N SER A 86 -5.23 6.69 8.48
CA SER A 86 -6.51 7.24 8.96
C SER A 86 -7.36 7.74 7.81
N SER A 87 -8.65 7.97 8.07
CA SER A 87 -9.54 8.62 7.10
C SER A 87 -8.92 9.94 6.60
N GLY A 88 -8.93 10.11 5.28
CA GLY A 88 -8.36 11.26 4.59
C GLY A 88 -6.83 11.25 4.50
N GLU A 89 -6.14 10.18 4.90
CA GLU A 89 -4.70 10.02 4.67
C GLU A 89 -4.41 9.30 3.37
N ALA A 90 -3.21 9.53 2.85
CA ALA A 90 -2.65 8.78 1.75
C ALA A 90 -1.17 8.50 1.98
N ILE A 91 -0.70 7.47 1.32
CA ILE A 91 0.71 7.10 1.25
C ILE A 91 1.17 7.07 -0.19
N GLU A 92 2.43 7.41 -0.43
CA GLU A 92 3.14 7.15 -1.67
C GLU A 92 4.33 6.25 -1.39
N MET A 93 4.46 5.18 -2.17
CA MET A 93 5.48 4.15 -2.00
C MET A 93 6.06 3.77 -3.35
N ILE A 94 7.28 3.26 -3.35
CA ILE A 94 7.91 2.66 -4.52
C ILE A 94 8.30 1.21 -4.22
N CYS A 95 8.01 0.30 -5.14
CA CYS A 95 8.48 -1.07 -5.02
C CYS A 95 9.95 -1.13 -5.43
N VAL A 96 10.80 -1.64 -4.54
CA VAL A 96 12.20 -1.92 -4.81
C VAL A 96 12.38 -3.43 -4.72
N ALA A 97 12.50 -4.05 -5.90
CA ALA A 97 12.73 -5.48 -6.03
C ALA A 97 13.95 -5.72 -6.92
N ILE A 98 15.05 -6.18 -6.30
CA ILE A 98 16.31 -6.45 -7.00
C ILE A 98 16.44 -7.97 -7.13
N GLY A 99 16.92 -8.44 -8.29
CA GLY A 99 17.19 -9.87 -8.50
C GLY A 99 18.08 -10.42 -7.39
N GLY A 100 17.60 -11.45 -6.68
CA GLY A 100 18.29 -12.01 -5.52
C GLY A 100 17.46 -12.10 -4.22
N ALA A 101 16.13 -12.04 -4.30
CA ALA A 101 15.17 -12.18 -3.18
C ALA A 101 14.99 -10.95 -2.27
N PHE A 102 15.56 -9.79 -2.63
CA PHE A 102 15.21 -8.54 -1.94
C PHE A 102 13.97 -7.92 -2.58
N HIS A 103 12.88 -7.87 -1.82
CA HIS A 103 11.62 -7.24 -2.20
C HIS A 103 11.17 -6.33 -1.05
N SER A 104 10.92 -5.07 -1.36
CA SER A 104 10.46 -4.10 -0.37
C SER A 104 9.60 -3.01 -1.00
N TRP A 105 8.83 -2.35 -0.15
CA TRP A 105 8.11 -1.11 -0.45
C TRP A 105 8.73 0.03 0.35
N ASP A 106 9.48 0.89 -0.33
CA ASP A 106 10.04 2.08 0.30
C ASP A 106 8.94 3.13 0.43
N VAL A 107 8.71 3.60 1.66
CA VAL A 107 7.73 4.65 1.91
C VAL A 107 8.34 6.00 1.60
N LEU A 108 7.83 6.64 0.57
CA LEU A 108 8.30 7.96 0.14
C LEU A 108 7.67 9.07 0.97
N ARG A 109 6.37 8.96 1.27
CA ARG A 109 5.64 9.92 2.11
C ARG A 109 4.31 9.37 2.60
N ILE A 110 3.93 9.79 3.80
CA ILE A 110 2.57 9.69 4.35
C ILE A 110 2.05 11.12 4.51
N TYR A 111 0.84 11.40 4.05
CA TYR A 111 0.29 12.75 4.02
C TYR A 111 -1.23 12.78 4.17
N LYS A 112 -1.75 13.88 4.72
CA LYS A 112 -3.19 14.18 4.70
C LYS A 112 -3.60 14.66 3.30
N CYS A 113 -4.64 14.05 2.75
CA CYS A 113 -5.31 14.54 1.55
C CYS A 113 -5.95 15.91 1.84
N ARG A 114 -5.96 16.81 0.86
CA ARG A 114 -6.76 18.03 0.99
C ARG A 114 -8.24 17.63 0.96
N SER A 115 -8.98 18.01 2.00
CA SER A 115 -10.44 18.10 1.89
C SER A 115 -10.76 19.23 0.91
N LEU A 116 -11.55 18.93 -0.12
CA LEU A 116 -12.20 19.96 -0.95
C LEU A 116 -13.33 20.62 -0.14
#